data_AF-A0A452YGE3-F1
#
_entry.id   AF-A0A452YGE3-F1
#
_cell.length_a   1.000
_cell.length_b   1.000
_cell.length_c   1.000
_cell.angle_alpha   90.00
_cell.angle_beta   90.00
_cell.angle_gamma   90.00
#
_symmetry.space_group_name_H-M   'P 1'
#
loop_
_entity.id
_entity.type
_entity.pdbx_description
1 polymer ?
#
loop_
_entity_poly.entity_id
_entity_poly.type
_entity_poly.pdbx_seq_one_letter_code
_entity_poly.pdbx_strand_id
1 'polypeptide(L)'
;MLHNDMMVGAFSHSTAVGKLRQELPDVPSDARLIFPRYTVDEAETVCHYYMRQKIIRRESFSEEKWKKIYYLSNGNGSEMRWLAAFI
;
A
#
# COMPACT_ATOMS: atom_id res chain seq x y z
N MET A 1 26.61 -10.42 -11.15
CA MET A 1 25.93 -10.92 -9.93
C MET A 1 24.47 -11.34 -10.18
N LEU A 2 23.96 -11.34 -11.42
CA LEU A 2 22.55 -11.65 -11.74
C LEU A 2 22.33 -13.09 -12.26
N HIS A 3 23.35 -13.95 -12.24
CA HIS A 3 23.29 -15.27 -12.89
C HIS A 3 23.61 -16.45 -11.98
N ASN A 4 23.83 -16.24 -10.69
CA ASN A 4 23.91 -17.33 -9.71
C ASN A 4 23.44 -16.81 -8.34
N ASP A 5 22.51 -17.57 -7.76
CA ASP A 5 21.79 -17.38 -6.51
C ASP A 5 20.66 -16.32 -6.50
N MET A 6 19.51 -16.72 -5.96
CA MET A 6 18.24 -15.98 -5.95
C MET A 6 18.40 -14.51 -5.55
N MET A 7 18.04 -13.59 -6.46
CA MET A 7 18.07 -12.15 -6.20
C MET A 7 16.64 -11.58 -6.13
N VAL A 8 16.35 -10.80 -5.08
CA VAL A 8 15.10 -10.04 -4.94
C VAL A 8 15.44 -8.56 -4.87
N GLY A 9 14.94 -7.79 -5.83
CA GLY A 9 15.01 -6.33 -5.85
C GLY A 9 13.63 -5.71 -5.64
N ALA A 10 13.56 -4.58 -4.93
CA ALA A 10 12.32 -3.84 -4.74
C ALA A 10 12.49 -2.40 -5.26
N PHE A 11 11.48 -1.89 -5.96
CA PHE A 11 11.45 -0.49 -6.40
C PHE A 11 10.81 0.38 -5.33
N SER A 12 11.51 1.43 -4.89
CA SER A 12 10.97 2.48 -4.03
C SER A 12 10.45 3.68 -4.83
N HIS A 13 9.82 3.44 -6.00
CA HIS A 13 9.25 4.50 -6.85
C HIS A 13 8.20 5.36 -6.14
N SER A 14 7.77 4.99 -4.92
CA SER A 14 6.92 5.78 -4.03
C SER A 14 7.59 7.05 -3.49
N THR A 15 8.93 7.12 -3.44
CA THR A 15 9.66 8.26 -2.85
C THR A 15 10.90 8.71 -3.62
N ALA A 16 11.49 7.84 -4.46
CA ALA A 16 12.71 8.15 -5.21
C ALA A 16 12.43 8.35 -6.70
N VAL A 17 13.02 9.41 -7.26
CA VAL A 17 12.79 9.89 -8.63
C VAL A 17 13.63 9.11 -9.63
N GLY A 18 12.95 8.57 -10.64
CA GLY A 18 13.53 8.05 -11.87
C GLY A 18 12.47 7.23 -12.57
N LYS A 19 11.87 7.77 -13.66
CA LYS A 19 11.01 6.96 -14.54
C LYS A 19 11.91 5.95 -15.25
N LEU A 20 12.24 4.86 -14.57
CA LEU A 20 12.94 3.74 -15.19
C LEU A 20 12.04 3.16 -16.28
N ARG A 21 12.67 2.76 -17.38
CA ARG A 21 11.96 2.04 -18.44
C ARG A 21 11.40 0.74 -17.85
N GLN A 22 10.26 0.31 -18.40
CA GLN A 22 9.64 -0.94 -18.00
C GLN A 22 10.59 -2.13 -18.19
N GLU A 23 11.41 -2.07 -19.24
CA GLU A 23 12.50 -2.99 -19.51
C GLU A 23 13.80 -2.43 -18.94
N LEU A 24 14.46 -3.21 -18.11
CA LEU A 24 15.78 -2.91 -17.58
C LEU A 24 16.79 -3.87 -18.20
N PRO A 25 18.01 -3.40 -18.52
CA PRO A 25 19.07 -4.30 -18.96
C PRO A 25 19.32 -5.35 -17.87
N ASP A 26 19.51 -6.59 -18.29
CA ASP A 26 19.83 -7.74 -17.42
C ASP A 26 18.73 -8.14 -16.41
N VAL A 27 17.50 -7.62 -16.56
CA VAL A 27 16.34 -8.05 -15.76
C VAL A 27 15.37 -8.85 -16.65
N PRO A 28 15.03 -10.10 -16.28
CA PRO A 28 14.03 -10.87 -17.00
C PRO A 28 12.68 -10.15 -17.07
N SER A 29 11.98 -10.26 -18.20
CA SER A 29 10.71 -9.57 -18.44
C SER A 29 9.58 -10.03 -17.51
N ASP A 30 9.68 -11.23 -16.97
CA ASP A 30 8.75 -11.86 -16.02
C ASP A 30 9.16 -11.67 -14.54
N ALA A 31 10.30 -11.04 -14.26
CA ALA A 31 10.77 -10.80 -12.89
C ALA A 31 9.92 -9.78 -12.12
N ARG A 32 9.04 -9.02 -12.80
CA ARG A 32 8.25 -7.94 -12.20
C ARG A 32 6.99 -8.48 -11.54
N LEU A 33 6.96 -8.41 -10.22
CA LEU A 33 5.75 -8.62 -9.43
C LEU A 33 5.13 -7.29 -9.01
N ILE A 34 3.85 -7.09 -9.34
CA ILE A 34 3.08 -5.92 -8.90
C ILE A 34 2.37 -6.29 -7.61
N PHE A 35 2.64 -5.56 -6.54
CA PHE A 35 1.89 -5.70 -5.31
C PHE A 35 0.54 -4.98 -5.45
N PRO A 36 -0.59 -5.69 -5.28
CA PRO A 36 -1.88 -5.03 -5.25
C PRO A 36 -1.96 -4.12 -4.02
N ARG A 37 -2.83 -3.12 -4.12
CA ARG A 37 -3.24 -2.31 -2.97
C ARG A 37 -4.15 -3.13 -2.06
N TYR A 38 -4.49 -2.61 -0.89
CA TYR A 38 -5.40 -3.30 0.00
C TYR A 38 -6.72 -3.61 -0.69
N THR A 39 -7.21 -4.82 -0.47
CA THR A 39 -8.60 -5.19 -0.73
C THR A 39 -9.53 -4.51 0.28
N VAL A 40 -10.84 -4.61 0.06
CA VAL A 40 -11.84 -4.07 0.99
C VAL A 40 -11.69 -4.72 2.38
N ASP A 41 -11.49 -6.03 2.45
CA ASP A 41 -11.38 -6.79 3.70
C ASP A 41 -10.07 -6.47 4.45
N GLU A 42 -8.98 -6.29 3.70
CA GLU A 42 -7.70 -5.82 4.26
C GLU A 42 -7.82 -4.38 4.79
N ALA A 43 -8.52 -3.51 4.06
CA ALA A 43 -8.76 -2.13 4.46
C ALA A 43 -9.60 -2.06 5.75
N GLU A 44 -10.66 -2.86 5.85
CA GLU A 44 -11.46 -3.00 7.07
C GLU A 44 -10.58 -3.42 8.25
N THR A 45 -9.79 -4.48 8.07
CA THR A 45 -8.88 -5.01 9.09
C THR A 45 -7.88 -3.94 9.57
N VAL A 46 -7.30 -3.19 8.63
CA VAL A 46 -6.36 -2.09 8.92
C VAL A 46 -7.05 -0.96 9.68
N CYS A 47 -8.27 -0.58 9.31
CA CYS A 47 -9.01 0.48 10.00
C CYS A 47 -9.43 0.05 11.43
N HIS A 48 -9.81 -1.21 11.64
CA HIS A 48 -10.01 -1.77 12.98
C HIS A 48 -8.72 -1.76 13.81
N TYR A 49 -7.58 -2.06 13.19
CA TYR A 49 -6.28 -1.95 13.83
C TYR A 49 -5.97 -0.51 14.23
N TYR A 50 -6.22 0.48 13.37
CA TYR A 50 -6.03 1.90 13.69
C TYR A 50 -6.92 2.39 14.83
N MET A 51 -8.17 1.92 14.92
CA MET A 51 -9.04 2.19 16.07
C MET A 51 -8.46 1.60 17.36
N ARG A 52 -7.96 0.35 17.31
CA ARG A 52 -7.33 -0.30 18.47
C ARG A 52 -6.08 0.44 18.95
N GLN A 53 -5.28 0.95 18.01
CA GLN A 53 -4.07 1.74 18.30
C GLN A 53 -4.36 3.22 18.67
N LYS A 54 -5.64 3.61 18.77
CA LYS A 54 -6.07 4.99 19.05
C LYS A 54 -5.62 6.02 18.01
N ILE A 55 -5.30 5.58 16.79
CA ILE A 55 -5.09 6.46 15.63
C ILE A 55 -6.44 7.03 15.19
N ILE A 56 -7.47 6.17 15.17
CA ILE A 56 -8.87 6.58 15.02
C ILE A 56 -9.51 6.60 16.41
N ARG A 57 -10.29 7.63 16.72
CA ARG A 57 -11.09 7.67 17.96
C ARG A 57 -12.25 6.68 17.83
N ARG A 58 -12.40 5.79 18.81
CA ARG A 58 -13.46 4.75 18.81
C ARG A 58 -14.87 5.32 18.62
N GLU A 59 -15.15 6.49 19.19
CA GLU A 59 -16.44 7.19 19.06
C GLU A 59 -16.72 7.69 17.64
N SER A 60 -15.66 8.01 16.90
CA SER A 60 -15.75 8.50 15.54
C SER A 60 -15.80 7.39 14.50
N PHE A 61 -15.39 6.16 14.86
CA PHE A 61 -15.30 5.03 13.95
C PHE A 61 -16.68 4.55 13.49
N SER A 62 -16.86 4.40 12.18
CA SER A 62 -18.08 3.82 11.60
C SER A 62 -17.79 3.12 10.28
N GLU A 63 -18.68 2.18 9.93
CA GLU A 63 -18.65 1.44 8.66
C GLU A 63 -18.54 2.37 7.44
N GLU A 64 -19.35 3.41 7.42
CA GLU A 64 -19.41 4.35 6.31
C GLU A 64 -18.11 5.15 6.17
N LYS A 65 -17.49 5.57 7.28
CA LYS A 65 -16.31 6.43 7.24
C LYS A 65 -15.06 5.71 6.76
N TRP A 66 -14.80 4.48 7.23
CA TRP A 66 -13.64 3.73 6.76
C TRP A 66 -13.78 3.34 5.28
N LYS A 67 -15.00 3.03 4.82
CA LYS A 67 -15.31 2.80 3.41
C LYS A 67 -15.05 4.03 2.54
N LYS A 68 -15.39 5.24 3.02
CA LYS A 68 -15.04 6.50 2.33
C LYS A 68 -13.53 6.69 2.20
N ILE A 69 -12.76 6.38 3.25
CA ILE A 69 -11.29 6.42 3.18
C ILE A 69 -10.75 5.42 2.17
N TYR A 70 -11.26 4.19 2.19
CA TYR A 70 -10.88 3.17 1.22
C TYR A 70 -11.14 3.63 -0.22
N TYR A 71 -12.32 4.19 -0.48
CA TYR A 71 -12.69 4.73 -1.79
C TYR A 71 -11.77 5.89 -2.21
N LEU A 72 -11.50 6.84 -1.31
CA LEU A 72 -10.66 8.01 -1.60
C LEU A 72 -9.20 7.64 -1.87
N SER A 73 -8.63 6.73 -1.08
CA SER A 73 -7.24 6.27 -1.21
C SER A 73 -7.05 5.18 -2.26
N ASN A 74 -8.16 4.63 -2.78
CA ASN A 74 -8.17 3.44 -3.61
C ASN A 74 -7.25 2.33 -3.01
N GLY A 75 -7.42 2.04 -1.72
CA GLY A 75 -6.66 1.03 -0.98
C GLY A 75 -5.17 1.31 -0.72
N ASN A 76 -4.67 2.54 -0.97
CA ASN A 76 -3.27 2.88 -0.70
C ASN A 76 -3.02 2.98 0.81
N GLY A 77 -2.21 2.08 1.37
CA GLY A 77 -1.97 2.00 2.81
C GLY A 77 -1.35 3.25 3.44
N SER A 78 -0.52 4.00 2.72
CA SER A 78 0.05 5.26 3.21
C SER A 78 -1.05 6.32 3.33
N GLU A 79 -1.82 6.52 2.27
CA GLU A 79 -2.93 7.48 2.24
C GLU A 79 -4.01 7.12 3.27
N MET A 80 -4.37 5.84 3.38
CA MET A 80 -5.30 5.36 4.40
C MET A 80 -4.83 5.70 5.82
N ARG A 81 -3.53 5.53 6.12
CA ARG A 81 -2.97 5.88 7.43
C ARG A 81 -3.03 7.38 7.71
N TRP A 82 -2.72 8.21 6.72
CA TRP A 82 -2.79 9.66 6.83
C TRP A 82 -4.24 10.15 7.01
N LEU A 83 -5.17 9.57 6.27
CA LEU A 83 -6.59 9.94 6.31
C LEU A 83 -7.29 9.41 7.57
N ALA A 84 -6.79 8.35 8.19
CA ALA A 84 -7.40 7.74 9.38
C ALA A 84 -7.60 8.73 10.54
N ALA A 85 -6.73 9.73 10.67
CA ALA A 85 -6.87 10.78 11.70
C ALA A 85 -8.13 11.65 11.53
N PHE A 86 -8.78 11.63 10.36
CA PHE A 86 -9.98 12.41 10.03
C PHE A 86 -11.28 11.59 10.09
N ILE A 87 -11.22 10.32 10.50
CA ILE A 87 -12.41 9.53 10.87
C ILE A 87 -12.96 10.06 12.18
#